data_AF-A0A2S9F9Y3-F1
#
_entry.id   AF-A0A2S9F9Y3-F1
#
_cell.length_a   1.000
_cell.length_b   1.000
_cell.length_c   1.000
_cell.angle_alpha   90.00
_cell.angle_beta   90.00
_cell.angle_gamma   90.00
#
_symmetry.space_group_name_H-M   'P 1'
#
loop_
_entity.id
_entity.type
_entity.pdbx_description
1 polymer ?
#
loop_
_entity_poly.entity_id
_entity_poly.type
_entity_poly.pdbx_seq_one_letter_code
_entity_poly.pdbx_strand_id
1 'polypeptide(L)'
;MSTDVTNPSADPIEPPTTKALALPWWTRGDTNAFFGLGFNILVNVLTLTGLMIGVIAVPAGDVLGTVLPALGVALILGNLYYTYLARRLAKRENRTDVTALPYGPSVPHMFIVIFVVMLPVYLATDDPIQA
;
A
#
# COMPACT_ATOMS: atom_id res chain seq x y z
N MET A 1 -10.34 -73.61 -20.96
CA MET A 1 -9.34 -72.53 -21.10
C MET A 1 -10.01 -71.27 -20.58
N SER A 2 -9.62 -70.85 -19.37
CA SER A 2 -10.25 -69.77 -18.62
C SER A 2 -9.94 -68.41 -19.24
N THR A 3 -10.96 -67.58 -19.39
CA THR A 3 -10.82 -66.17 -19.79
C THR A 3 -10.49 -65.34 -18.56
N ASP A 4 -9.21 -65.08 -18.33
CA ASP A 4 -8.75 -64.13 -17.31
C ASP A 4 -9.10 -62.71 -17.77
N VAL A 5 -10.20 -62.18 -17.24
CA VAL A 5 -10.55 -60.76 -17.30
C VAL A 5 -9.77 -60.07 -16.18
N THR A 6 -8.62 -59.50 -16.52
CA THR A 6 -7.87 -58.60 -15.64
C THR A 6 -8.69 -57.32 -15.44
N ASN A 7 -9.39 -57.25 -14.30
CA ASN A 7 -10.01 -56.03 -13.83
C ASN A 7 -8.90 -55.03 -13.47
N PRO A 8 -8.85 -53.81 -14.03
CA PRO A 8 -7.88 -52.81 -13.60
C PRO A 8 -8.21 -52.43 -12.16
N SER A 9 -7.26 -52.67 -11.26
CA SER A 9 -7.33 -52.25 -9.86
C SER A 9 -7.67 -50.76 -9.82
N ALA A 10 -8.84 -50.43 -9.28
CA ALA A 10 -9.22 -49.05 -9.04
C ALA A 10 -8.25 -48.48 -7.99
N ASP A 11 -7.37 -47.59 -8.42
CA ASP A 11 -6.55 -46.80 -7.51
C ASP A 11 -7.50 -46.08 -6.53
N PRO A 12 -7.20 -46.05 -5.21
CA PRO A 12 -7.99 -45.29 -4.27
C PRO A 12 -7.96 -43.82 -4.68
N ILE A 13 -9.12 -43.26 -5.04
CA ILE A 13 -9.28 -41.83 -5.27
C ILE A 13 -9.12 -41.16 -3.90
N GLU A 14 -7.90 -40.75 -3.58
CA GLU A 14 -7.60 -39.99 -2.38
C GLU A 14 -8.44 -38.70 -2.42
N PRO A 15 -9.25 -38.39 -1.39
CA PRO A 15 -10.11 -37.23 -1.42
C PRO A 15 -9.24 -35.97 -1.59
N PRO A 16 -9.67 -34.99 -2.40
CA PRO A 16 -8.88 -33.78 -2.63
C PRO A 16 -8.65 -33.11 -1.29
N THR A 17 -7.40 -33.15 -0.82
CA THR A 17 -6.99 -32.55 0.43
C THR A 17 -7.18 -31.04 0.27
N THR A 18 -8.30 -30.52 0.79
CA THR A 18 -8.56 -29.08 0.79
C THR A 18 -7.56 -28.46 1.75
N LYS A 19 -6.41 -28.08 1.21
CA LYS A 19 -5.31 -27.48 1.96
C LYS A 19 -5.85 -26.20 2.59
N ALA A 20 -5.97 -26.17 3.92
CA ALA A 20 -6.40 -24.99 4.64
C ALA A 20 -5.50 -23.81 4.25
N LEU A 21 -6.10 -22.68 3.91
CA LEU A 21 -5.41 -21.43 3.55
C LEU A 21 -4.52 -20.95 4.70
N ALA A 22 -3.25 -21.36 4.69
CA ALA A 22 -2.23 -20.81 5.55
C ALA A 22 -1.63 -19.59 4.86
N LEU A 23 -2.22 -18.41 5.10
CA LEU A 23 -1.63 -17.14 4.66
C LEU A 23 -0.43 -16.82 5.57
N PRO A 24 0.81 -16.85 5.06
CA PRO A 24 1.98 -16.46 5.85
C PRO A 24 1.86 -14.98 6.21
N TRP A 25 2.13 -14.64 7.48
CA TRP A 25 2.10 -13.25 7.93
C TRP A 25 3.35 -12.46 7.51
N TRP A 26 4.41 -13.16 7.12
CA TRP A 26 5.69 -12.57 6.75
C TRP A 26 6.44 -13.51 5.80
N THR A 27 6.84 -12.99 4.65
CA THR A 27 7.70 -13.65 3.67
C THR A 27 9.02 -12.90 3.56
N ARG A 28 10.09 -13.58 3.13
CA ARG A 28 11.41 -12.93 2.95
C ARG A 28 11.37 -11.70 2.03
N GLY A 29 10.41 -11.64 1.09
CA GLY A 29 10.18 -10.49 0.23
C GLY A 29 9.60 -9.25 0.93
N ASP A 30 8.93 -9.42 2.07
CA ASP A 30 8.24 -8.34 2.78
C ASP A 30 9.24 -7.34 3.38
N THR A 31 10.43 -7.80 3.79
CA THR A 31 11.51 -6.91 4.24
C THR A 31 11.96 -5.99 3.10
N ASN A 32 12.14 -6.53 1.90
CA ASN A 32 12.54 -5.74 0.73
C ASN A 32 11.44 -4.74 0.34
N ALA A 33 10.18 -5.17 0.37
CA ALA A 33 9.03 -4.31 0.12
C ALA A 33 8.91 -3.19 1.18
N PHE A 34 9.14 -3.51 2.46
CA PHE A 34 9.11 -2.54 3.56
C PHE A 34 10.14 -1.42 3.36
N PHE A 35 11.40 -1.75 3.07
CA PHE A 35 12.42 -0.74 2.84
C PHE A 35 12.20 0.02 1.52
N GLY A 36 11.86 -0.68 0.43
CA GLY A 36 11.58 -0.03 -0.85
C GLY A 36 10.43 0.97 -0.76
N LEU A 37 9.32 0.57 -0.14
CA LEU A 37 8.18 1.45 0.11
C LEU A 37 8.53 2.56 1.11
N GLY A 38 9.24 2.23 2.19
CA GLY A 38 9.64 3.18 3.22
C GLY A 38 10.49 4.31 2.68
N PHE A 39 11.55 4.01 1.91
CA PHE A 39 12.40 5.03 1.30
C PHE A 39 11.64 5.85 0.25
N ASN A 40 10.81 5.22 -0.58
CA ASN A 40 9.98 5.93 -1.55
C ASN A 40 9.05 6.94 -0.87
N ILE A 41 8.37 6.53 0.19
CA ILE A 41 7.48 7.40 0.96
C ILE A 41 8.28 8.51 1.67
N LEU A 42 9.43 8.18 2.26
CA LEU A 42 10.27 9.17 2.95
C LEU A 42 10.73 10.28 2.01
N VAL A 43 11.19 9.92 0.81
CA VAL A 43 11.60 10.89 -0.22
C VAL A 43 10.40 11.73 -0.67
N ASN A 44 9.24 11.12 -0.88
CA ASN A 44 8.03 11.84 -1.29
C ASN A 44 7.57 12.83 -0.22
N VAL A 45 7.58 12.42 1.06
CA VAL A 45 7.23 13.28 2.19
C VAL A 45 8.21 14.44 2.32
N LEU A 46 9.53 14.19 2.20
CA LEU A 46 10.54 15.24 2.23
C LEU A 46 10.40 16.21 1.05
N THR A 47 10.06 15.70 -0.13
CA THR A 47 9.83 16.53 -1.31
C THR A 47 8.58 17.40 -1.11
N LEU A 48 7.51 16.83 -0.56
CA LEU A 48 6.28 17.55 -0.26
C LEU A 48 6.52 18.67 0.76
N THR A 49 7.20 18.38 1.87
CA THR A 49 7.52 19.42 2.87
C THR A 49 8.43 20.50 2.31
N GLY A 50 9.42 20.12 1.50
CA GLY A 50 10.29 21.07 0.79
C GLY A 50 9.52 21.98 -0.17
N LEU A 51 8.55 21.43 -0.91
CA LEU A 51 7.70 22.20 -1.81
C LEU A 51 6.76 23.15 -1.04
N MET A 52 6.16 22.71 0.07
CA MET A 52 5.30 23.58 0.88
C MET A 52 6.05 24.76 1.50
N ILE A 53 7.27 24.52 2.02
CA ILE A 53 8.09 25.57 2.63
C ILE A 53 8.70 26.47 1.54
N GLY A 54 9.22 25.89 0.46
CA GLY A 54 9.96 26.64 -0.56
C GLY A 54 9.11 27.33 -1.62
N VAL A 55 7.95 26.76 -1.98
CA VAL A 55 7.09 27.27 -3.06
C VAL A 55 5.90 28.03 -2.51
N ILE A 56 5.20 27.47 -1.51
CA ILE A 56 4.00 28.08 -0.92
C ILE A 56 4.35 29.00 0.28
N ALA A 57 5.63 29.02 0.71
CA ALA A 57 6.10 29.81 1.85
C ALA A 57 5.34 29.52 3.17
N VAL A 58 4.82 28.31 3.34
CA VAL A 58 4.17 27.89 4.59
C VAL A 58 5.21 27.85 5.72
N PRO A 59 4.91 28.37 6.93
CA PRO A 59 5.82 28.30 8.06
C PRO A 59 6.29 26.87 8.34
N ALA A 60 7.61 26.68 8.43
CA ALA A 60 8.20 25.36 8.65
C ALA A 60 7.73 24.71 9.95
N GLY A 61 7.34 25.50 10.96
CA GLY A 61 6.77 25.00 12.21
C GLY A 61 5.45 24.25 12.00
N ASP A 62 4.58 24.73 11.12
CA ASP A 62 3.29 24.10 10.84
C ASP A 62 3.45 22.87 9.95
N VAL A 63 4.35 22.95 8.97
CA VAL A 63 4.64 21.82 8.06
C VAL A 63 5.30 20.66 8.83
N LEU A 64 6.30 20.93 9.64
CA LEU A 64 7.02 19.90 10.39
C LEU A 64 6.26 19.45 11.65
N GLY A 65 5.51 20.34 12.29
CA GLY A 65 4.78 20.08 13.53
C GLY A 65 3.39 19.45 13.32
N THR A 66 2.74 19.72 12.19
CA THR A 66 1.36 19.27 11.93
C THR A 66 1.29 18.35 10.72
N VAL A 67 1.81 18.79 9.56
CA VAL A 67 1.66 18.03 8.30
C VAL A 67 2.47 16.74 8.33
N LEU A 68 3.73 16.82 8.73
CA LEU A 68 4.63 15.66 8.78
C LEU A 68 4.13 14.52 9.69
N PRO A 69 3.76 14.77 10.97
CA PRO A 69 3.21 13.72 11.82
C PRO A 69 1.83 13.24 11.34
N ALA A 70 0.98 14.11 10.82
CA ALA A 70 -0.30 13.70 10.25
C ALA A 70 -0.12 12.73 9.07
N LEU A 71 0.82 13.01 8.17
CA LEU A 71 1.17 12.12 7.07
C LEU A 71 1.70 10.77 7.58
N GLY A 72 2.59 10.78 8.57
CA GLY A 72 3.10 9.56 9.19
C GLY A 72 1.99 8.66 9.75
N VAL A 73 1.06 9.25 10.50
CA VAL A 73 -0.10 8.53 11.07
C VAL A 73 -1.03 8.01 9.96
N ALA A 74 -1.34 8.84 8.96
CA ALA A 74 -2.18 8.45 7.83
C ALA A 74 -1.59 7.28 7.04
N LEU A 75 -0.26 7.26 6.87
CA LEU A 75 0.46 6.19 6.20
C LEU A 75 0.36 4.87 6.96
N ILE A 76 0.58 4.88 8.27
CA ILE A 76 0.49 3.68 9.11
C ILE A 76 -0.94 3.14 9.09
N LEU A 77 -1.94 4.00 9.31
CA LEU A 77 -3.35 3.61 9.30
C LEU A 77 -3.79 3.08 7.93
N GLY A 78 -3.38 3.75 6.85
CA GLY A 78 -3.68 3.33 5.48
C GLY A 78 -3.12 1.94 5.18
N ASN A 79 -1.83 1.71 5.44
CA ASN A 79 -1.20 0.41 5.17
C ASN A 79 -1.80 -0.72 6.04
N LEU A 80 -2.16 -0.43 7.30
CA LEU A 80 -2.86 -1.40 8.16
C LEU A 80 -4.25 -1.76 7.61
N TYR A 81 -4.99 -0.75 7.14
CA TYR A 81 -6.31 -0.92 6.54
C TYR A 81 -6.26 -1.74 5.24
N TYR A 82 -5.32 -1.44 4.33
CA TYR A 82 -5.13 -2.22 3.10
C TYR A 82 -4.67 -3.64 3.38
N THR A 83 -3.85 -3.86 4.39
CA THR A 83 -3.47 -5.22 4.84
C THR A 83 -4.69 -6.00 5.34
N TYR A 84 -5.57 -5.36 6.10
CA TYR A 84 -6.83 -5.97 6.55
C TYR A 84 -7.76 -6.31 5.38
N LEU A 85 -7.91 -5.39 4.41
CA LEU A 85 -8.68 -5.61 3.19
C LEU A 85 -8.13 -6.78 2.37
N ALA A 86 -6.81 -6.85 2.18
CA ALA A 86 -6.15 -7.95 1.48
C ALA A 86 -6.43 -9.29 2.16
N ARG A 87 -6.35 -9.36 3.50
CA ARG A 87 -6.70 -10.58 4.26
C ARG A 87 -8.19 -10.92 4.17
N ARG A 88 -9.08 -9.94 4.15
CA ARG A 88 -10.53 -10.15 3.97
C ARG A 88 -10.83 -10.69 2.57
N LEU A 89 -10.15 -10.16 1.55
CA LEU A 89 -10.30 -10.61 0.15
C LEU A 89 -9.74 -12.01 -0.05
N ALA A 90 -8.55 -12.31 0.48
CA ALA A 90 -7.93 -13.64 0.43
C ALA A 90 -8.85 -14.72 1.04
N LYS A 91 -9.52 -14.41 2.16
CA LYS A 91 -10.52 -15.29 2.77
C LYS A 91 -11.78 -15.48 1.92
N ARG A 92 -12.20 -14.45 1.19
CA ARG A 92 -13.39 -14.50 0.31
C ARG A 92 -13.13 -15.27 -0.98
N GLU A 93 -12.00 -15.03 -1.63
CA GLU A 93 -11.64 -15.67 -2.90
C GLU A 93 -10.98 -17.03 -2.74
N ASN A 94 -10.66 -17.44 -1.51
CA ASN A 94 -9.94 -18.67 -1.22
C ASN A 94 -8.55 -18.73 -1.91
N ARG A 95 -7.88 -17.58 -2.09
CA ARG A 95 -6.60 -17.46 -2.80
C ARG A 95 -5.47 -17.06 -1.87
N THR A 96 -4.30 -17.66 -2.07
CA THR A 96 -3.05 -17.34 -1.36
C THR A 96 -2.27 -16.17 -1.97
N ASP A 97 -2.59 -15.78 -3.20
CA ASP A 97 -1.76 -14.86 -4.00
C ASP A 97 -2.25 -13.40 -3.92
N VAL A 98 -2.94 -13.05 -2.83
CA VAL A 98 -3.48 -11.69 -2.64
C VAL A 98 -2.45 -10.82 -1.95
N THR A 99 -1.96 -9.82 -2.67
CA THR A 99 -1.00 -8.83 -2.16
C THR A 99 -1.73 -7.56 -1.72
N ALA A 100 -1.34 -7.00 -0.58
CA ALA A 100 -1.87 -5.71 -0.13
C ALA A 100 -1.37 -4.58 -1.05
N LEU A 101 -2.27 -3.66 -1.41
CA LEU A 101 -1.88 -2.47 -2.14
C LEU A 101 -1.08 -1.53 -1.22
N PRO A 102 0.12 -1.08 -1.61
CA PRO A 102 0.88 -0.13 -0.81
C PRO A 102 0.17 1.23 -0.80
N TYR A 103 0.03 1.82 0.40
CA TYR A 103 -0.52 3.16 0.54
C TYR A 103 0.62 4.18 0.71
N GLY A 104 0.70 5.14 -0.21
CA GLY A 104 1.71 6.19 -0.18
C GLY A 104 1.36 7.38 -1.09
N PRO A 105 1.93 8.57 -0.82
CA PRO A 105 1.75 9.75 -1.67
C PRO A 105 2.36 9.53 -3.05
N SER A 106 1.59 9.84 -4.08
CA SER A 106 2.00 9.77 -5.49
C SER A 106 2.72 11.05 -5.90
N VAL A 107 3.94 10.92 -6.43
CA VAL A 107 4.79 12.06 -6.82
C VAL A 107 4.10 12.98 -7.85
N PRO A 108 3.55 12.49 -8.97
CA PRO A 108 2.88 13.38 -9.93
C PRO A 108 1.70 14.13 -9.31
N HIS A 109 0.95 13.46 -8.42
CA HIS A 109 -0.21 14.04 -7.78
C HIS A 109 0.14 15.20 -6.84
N MET A 110 1.16 15.02 -5.98
CA MET A 110 1.60 16.09 -5.07
C MET A 110 2.10 17.34 -5.81
N PHE A 111 2.81 17.17 -6.92
CA PHE A 111 3.27 18.29 -7.74
C PHE A 111 2.09 19.03 -8.38
N ILE A 112 1.10 18.31 -8.91
CA ILE A 112 -0.10 18.93 -9.48
C ILE A 112 -0.84 19.74 -8.41
N VAL A 113 -1.07 19.18 -7.23
CA VAL A 113 -1.78 19.89 -6.15
C VAL A 113 -1.02 21.16 -5.75
N ILE A 114 0.29 21.09 -5.54
CA ILE A 114 1.08 22.25 -5.12
C ILE A 114 1.13 23.33 -6.21
N PHE A 115 1.49 22.96 -7.44
CA PHE A 115 1.76 23.96 -8.49
C PHE A 115 0.50 24.42 -9.23
N VAL A 116 -0.50 23.55 -9.37
CA VAL A 116 -1.71 23.83 -10.16
C VAL A 116 -2.87 24.28 -9.29
N VAL A 117 -2.92 23.84 -8.02
CA VAL A 117 -4.03 24.21 -7.11
C VAL A 117 -3.56 25.23 -6.09
N MET A 118 -2.56 24.92 -5.26
CA MET A 118 -2.18 25.78 -4.14
C MET A 118 -1.43 27.05 -4.58
N LEU A 119 -0.51 26.96 -5.55
CA LEU A 119 0.27 28.10 -6.03
C LEU A 119 -0.60 29.24 -6.61
N PRO A 120 -1.59 29.01 -7.50
CA PRO A 120 -2.42 30.12 -7.97
C PRO A 120 -3.32 30.71 -6.87
N VAL A 121 -3.74 29.91 -5.88
CA VAL A 121 -4.49 30.42 -4.72
C VAL A 121 -3.60 31.28 -3.83
N TYR A 122 -2.36 30.86 -3.59
CA TYR A 122 -1.35 31.65 -2.89
C TYR A 122 -1.06 32.98 -3.60
N LEU A 123 -0.82 32.96 -4.91
CA LEU A 123 -0.59 34.18 -5.70
C LEU A 123 -1.81 35.11 -5.76
N ALA A 124 -3.03 34.58 -5.64
CA ALA A 124 -4.26 35.36 -5.64
C ALA A 124 -4.60 35.96 -4.27
N THR A 125 -4.22 35.28 -3.18
CA THR A 125 -4.64 35.62 -1.81
C THR A 125 -3.50 36.24 -0.99
N ASP A 126 -2.24 36.01 -1.40
CA ASP A 126 -1.00 36.35 -0.68
C ASP A 126 -0.95 35.79 0.76
N ASP A 127 -1.83 34.82 1.06
CA ASP A 127 -1.96 34.15 2.35
C ASP A 127 -1.65 32.66 2.19
N PRO A 128 -0.54 32.16 2.78
CA PRO A 128 -0.14 30.76 2.69
C PRO A 128 -1.02 29.80 3.50
N ILE A 129 -1.90 30.28 4.40
CA ILE A 129 -2.81 29.44 5.20
C ILE A 129 -4.15 29.20 4.48
N GLN A 130 -4.54 30.07 3.55
CA GLN A 130 -5.76 29.94 2.75
C GLN A 130 -5.60 29.04 1.51
N ALA A 131 -4.36 28.61 1.20
CA ALA A 131 -4.00 27.82 0.03
C ALA A 131 -4.24 26.30 0.18
#